data_AF-A0AB34Y9D4-F1
#
_entry.id   AF-A0AB34Y9D4-F1
#
_cell.length_a   1.000
_cell.length_b   1.000
_cell.length_c   1.000
_cell.angle_alpha   90.00
_cell.angle_beta   90.00
_cell.angle_gamma   90.00
#
_symmetry.space_group_name_H-M   'P 1'
#
loop_
_entity.id
_entity.type
_entity.pdbx_description
1 polymer ?
#
loop_
_entity_poly.entity_id
_entity_poly.type
_entity_poly.pdbx_seq_one_letter_code
_entity_poly.pdbx_strand_id
1 'polypeptide(L)'
;MKKALILTTAAFLATTGLAVAQDAVIIEVPQSARDYVIAHPVDPVVIQDDVGEGYVVPEAVVVRPIPDNPDFGYIYVNGEPVIVSMQNRQVIYYNEAPNAGPPVPVVPDDVVTFVENNPTQPIAIDGDVTEGIVIPEDVPLMAVPDQPKYSYVYIDQRPALVEPQTRRVIWVK
;
A
#
# COMPACT_ATOMS: atom_id res chain seq x y z
N MET A 1 -34.94 55.38 28.10
CA MET A 1 -34.69 54.21 28.97
C MET A 1 -35.22 52.96 28.27
N LYS A 2 -34.37 51.92 28.16
CA LYS A 2 -34.61 50.65 27.44
C LYS A 2 -35.66 49.76 28.13
N LYS A 3 -36.52 49.08 27.36
CA LYS A 3 -37.20 47.79 27.65
C LYS A 3 -37.49 47.11 26.29
N ALA A 4 -36.66 46.19 25.81
CA ALA A 4 -36.66 44.74 26.06
C ALA A 4 -37.91 44.02 25.53
N LEU A 5 -37.77 43.27 24.42
CA LEU A 5 -38.50 42.04 24.19
C LEU A 5 -37.56 41.02 23.53
N ILE A 6 -37.32 39.94 24.26
CA ILE A 6 -36.48 38.80 23.92
C ILE A 6 -37.33 37.83 23.12
N LEU A 7 -36.84 37.38 21.97
CA LEU A 7 -37.34 36.20 21.27
C LEU A 7 -36.16 35.22 21.14
N THR A 8 -36.26 34.18 21.96
CA THR A 8 -35.40 33.02 22.04
C THR A 8 -35.56 32.18 20.78
N THR A 9 -34.50 32.03 19.99
CA THR A 9 -34.41 30.98 18.98
C THR A 9 -33.15 30.17 19.26
N ALA A 10 -33.36 28.95 19.78
CA ALA A 10 -32.31 27.95 19.88
C ALA A 10 -32.02 27.42 18.47
N ALA A 11 -30.84 27.74 17.94
CA ALA A 11 -30.30 27.06 16.77
C ALA A 11 -29.28 26.02 17.24
N PHE A 12 -29.69 24.75 17.23
CA PHE A 12 -28.79 23.61 17.28
C PHE A 12 -27.90 23.67 16.03
N LEU A 13 -26.65 24.12 16.18
CA LEU A 13 -25.63 23.93 15.16
C LEU A 13 -25.09 22.51 15.31
N ALA A 14 -25.57 21.62 14.45
CA ALA A 14 -24.94 20.33 14.21
C ALA A 14 -23.51 20.61 13.71
N THR A 15 -22.52 20.27 14.53
CA THR A 15 -21.13 20.18 14.11
C THR A 15 -21.01 19.05 13.10
N THR A 16 -21.24 19.35 11.82
CA THR A 16 -20.72 18.53 10.73
C THR A 16 -19.20 18.56 10.85
N GLY A 17 -18.62 17.51 11.42
CA GLY A 17 -17.19 17.28 11.36
C GLY A 17 -16.78 17.25 9.89
N LEU A 18 -15.91 18.18 9.51
CA LEU A 18 -15.22 18.11 8.24
C LEU A 18 -14.29 16.89 8.32
N ALA A 19 -14.72 15.77 7.74
CA ALA A 19 -13.78 14.75 7.33
C ALA A 19 -12.99 15.34 6.17
N VAL A 20 -11.83 15.93 6.47
CA VAL A 20 -10.84 16.28 5.47
C VAL A 20 -10.30 14.94 4.97
N ALA A 21 -10.78 14.49 3.82
CA ALA A 21 -10.09 13.46 3.07
C ALA A 21 -8.69 14.01 2.79
N GLN A 22 -7.70 13.56 3.55
CA GLN A 22 -6.31 13.83 3.22
C GLN A 22 -6.06 13.08 1.93
N ASP A 23 -5.93 13.83 0.84
CA ASP A 23 -5.60 13.33 -0.49
C ASP A 23 -4.21 12.68 -0.40
N ALA A 24 -4.19 11.40 -0.06
CA ALA A 24 -2.98 10.60 -0.04
C ALA A 24 -2.56 10.44 -1.51
N VAL A 25 -1.58 11.22 -1.93
CA VAL A 25 -0.95 11.05 -3.24
C VAL A 25 -0.22 9.71 -3.19
N ILE A 26 -0.85 8.67 -3.72
CA ILE A 26 -0.23 7.35 -3.88
C ILE A 26 0.84 7.51 -4.96
N ILE A 27 2.10 7.68 -4.55
CA ILE A 27 3.22 7.73 -5.48
C ILE A 27 3.58 6.28 -5.82
N GLU A 28 3.06 5.79 -6.93
CA GLU A 28 3.40 4.45 -7.42
C GLU A 28 4.88 4.40 -7.84
N VAL A 29 5.69 3.63 -7.11
CA VAL A 29 7.10 3.43 -7.46
C VAL A 29 7.18 2.55 -8.72
N PRO A 30 7.94 2.94 -9.75
CA PRO A 30 8.13 2.10 -10.94
C PRO A 30 8.79 0.75 -10.62
N GLN A 31 8.40 -0.32 -11.32
CA GLN A 31 9.04 -1.65 -11.16
C GLN A 31 10.54 -1.59 -11.45
N SER A 32 10.96 -0.84 -12.48
CA SER A 32 12.39 -0.67 -12.82
C SER A 32 13.22 -0.07 -11.69
N ALA A 33 12.63 0.81 -10.87
CA ALA A 33 13.29 1.37 -9.70
C ALA A 33 13.50 0.31 -8.61
N ARG A 34 12.48 -0.53 -8.36
CA ARG A 34 12.59 -1.66 -7.42
C ARG A 34 13.66 -2.65 -7.84
N ASP A 35 13.64 -3.07 -9.10
CA ASP A 35 14.61 -4.03 -9.63
C ASP A 35 16.03 -3.49 -9.53
N TYR A 36 16.21 -2.20 -9.84
CA TYR A 36 17.53 -1.56 -9.76
C TYR A 36 18.10 -1.60 -8.36
N VAL A 37 17.34 -1.20 -7.34
CA VAL A 37 17.86 -1.13 -5.96
C VAL A 37 18.23 -2.52 -5.45
N ILE A 38 17.42 -3.54 -5.75
CA ILE A 38 17.71 -4.94 -5.39
C ILE A 38 19.01 -5.41 -6.05
N ALA A 39 19.24 -5.06 -7.32
CA ALA A 39 20.43 -5.44 -8.06
C ALA A 39 21.71 -4.68 -7.65
N HIS A 40 21.59 -3.57 -6.92
CA HIS A 40 22.70 -2.67 -6.58
C HIS A 40 22.72 -2.34 -5.09
N PRO A 41 23.00 -3.32 -4.21
CA PRO A 41 23.07 -3.09 -2.79
C PRO A 41 24.21 -2.15 -2.41
N VAL A 42 24.00 -1.36 -1.36
CA VAL A 42 25.00 -0.44 -0.80
C VAL A 42 25.13 -0.60 0.70
N ASP A 43 26.18 -0.03 1.27
CA ASP A 43 26.45 -0.09 2.70
C ASP A 43 25.24 0.42 3.51
N PRO A 44 24.70 -0.38 4.45
CA PRO A 44 23.56 0.03 5.25
C PRO A 44 23.88 1.20 6.17
N VAL A 45 22.91 2.08 6.35
CA VAL A 45 22.91 3.14 7.33
C VAL A 45 22.10 2.72 8.56
N VAL A 46 22.58 3.13 9.74
CA VAL A 46 21.88 2.90 11.00
C VAL A 46 21.06 4.15 11.31
N ILE A 47 19.74 4.00 11.36
CA ILE A 47 18.81 5.02 11.78
C ILE A 47 18.20 4.54 13.10
N GLN A 48 18.21 5.40 14.13
CA GLN A 48 17.72 5.05 15.47
C GLN A 48 16.20 5.08 15.57
N ASP A 49 15.55 5.80 14.66
CA ASP A 49 14.09 5.90 14.57
C ASP A 49 13.52 4.77 13.70
N ASP A 50 12.24 4.46 13.90
CA ASP A 50 11.49 3.56 13.03
C ASP A 50 11.31 4.22 11.65
N VAL A 51 11.91 3.61 10.63
CA VAL A 51 11.82 4.07 9.24
C VAL A 51 10.62 3.41 8.59
N GLY A 52 9.69 4.21 8.08
CA GLY A 52 8.50 3.74 7.37
C GLY A 52 8.09 4.71 6.26
N GLU A 53 7.00 4.41 5.57
CA GLU A 53 6.44 5.30 4.54
C GLU A 53 6.11 6.68 5.14
N GLY A 54 6.52 7.75 4.45
CA GLY A 54 6.36 9.11 4.95
C GLY A 54 7.51 9.61 5.82
N TYR A 55 8.44 8.76 6.25
CA TYR A 55 9.60 9.18 7.02
C TYR A 55 10.52 10.09 6.19
N VAL A 56 11.01 11.19 6.76
CA VAL A 56 11.94 12.09 6.08
C VAL A 56 13.37 11.72 6.45
N VAL A 57 14.14 11.29 5.44
CA VAL A 57 15.52 10.84 5.60
C VAL A 57 16.43 12.02 6.00
N PRO A 58 17.13 11.97 7.15
CA PRO A 58 18.00 13.04 7.62
C PRO A 58 19.05 13.44 6.59
N GLU A 59 19.43 14.72 6.53
CA GLU A 59 20.41 15.24 5.56
C GLU A 59 21.79 14.57 5.69
N ALA A 60 22.14 14.08 6.88
CA ALA A 60 23.38 13.35 7.13
C ALA A 60 23.47 12.01 6.38
N VAL A 61 22.33 11.45 5.97
CA VAL A 61 22.27 10.20 5.21
C VAL A 61 22.42 10.50 3.72
N VAL A 62 23.34 9.81 3.05
CA VAL A 62 23.52 9.96 1.61
C VAL A 62 22.47 9.13 0.87
N VAL A 63 21.50 9.82 0.25
CA VAL A 63 20.52 9.20 -0.64
C VAL A 63 21.13 9.07 -2.03
N ARG A 64 21.19 7.85 -2.56
CA ARG A 64 21.78 7.58 -3.88
C ARG A 64 20.71 7.64 -4.97
N PRO A 65 20.94 8.32 -6.11
CA PRO A 65 19.96 8.40 -7.17
C PRO A 65 19.78 7.04 -7.88
N ILE A 66 18.59 6.80 -8.40
CA ILE A 66 18.30 5.66 -9.29
C ILE A 66 18.46 6.14 -10.74
N PRO A 67 19.41 5.61 -11.55
CA PRO A 67 19.76 6.17 -12.86
C PRO A 67 18.60 6.36 -13.83
N ASP A 68 17.74 5.35 -13.99
CA ASP A 68 16.62 5.38 -14.92
C ASP A 68 15.36 6.02 -14.32
N ASN A 69 15.38 6.36 -13.02
CA ASN A 69 14.26 6.92 -12.27
C ASN A 69 14.75 8.04 -11.34
N PRO A 70 15.21 9.18 -11.87
CA PRO A 70 15.95 10.20 -11.11
C PRO A 70 15.12 10.95 -10.06
N ASP A 71 13.79 10.90 -10.14
CA ASP A 71 12.89 11.40 -9.10
C ASP A 71 12.99 10.59 -7.80
N PHE A 72 13.58 9.41 -7.89
CA PHE A 72 13.79 8.49 -6.78
C PHE A 72 15.27 8.29 -6.50
N GLY A 73 15.54 8.12 -5.22
CA GLY A 73 16.81 7.64 -4.71
C GLY A 73 16.59 6.48 -3.76
N TYR A 74 17.68 5.92 -3.26
CA TYR A 74 17.61 4.79 -2.33
C TYR A 74 18.71 4.86 -1.28
N ILE A 75 18.41 4.23 -0.15
CA ILE A 75 19.33 3.94 0.95
C ILE A 75 19.12 2.49 1.36
N TYR A 76 20.04 1.95 2.16
CA TYR A 76 19.87 0.65 2.79
C TYR A 76 19.76 0.85 4.30
N VAL A 77 18.68 0.39 4.93
CA VAL A 77 18.50 0.44 6.39
C VAL A 77 18.40 -0.99 6.87
N ASN A 78 19.22 -1.36 7.85
CA ASN A 78 19.27 -2.75 8.37
C ASN A 78 19.48 -3.83 7.28
N GLY A 79 20.07 -3.47 6.14
CA GLY A 79 20.30 -4.37 5.00
C GLY A 79 19.15 -4.43 3.99
N GLU A 80 18.08 -3.66 4.20
CA GLU A 80 16.91 -3.63 3.32
C GLU A 80 16.87 -2.35 2.47
N PRO A 81 16.48 -2.44 1.19
CA PRO A 81 16.38 -1.27 0.33
C PRO A 81 15.19 -0.40 0.72
N VAL A 82 15.44 0.90 0.84
CA VAL A 82 14.43 1.92 1.09
C VAL A 82 14.46 2.90 -0.07
N ILE A 83 13.33 3.09 -0.76
CA ILE A 83 13.21 4.04 -1.86
C ILE A 83 12.65 5.36 -1.32
N VAL A 84 13.32 6.44 -1.69
CA VAL A 84 13.16 7.78 -1.17
C VAL A 84 12.88 8.73 -2.33
N SER A 85 11.92 9.64 -2.20
CA SER A 85 11.75 10.72 -3.18
C SER A 85 12.88 11.73 -3.06
N MET A 86 13.48 12.07 -4.20
CA MET A 86 14.54 13.09 -4.27
C MET A 86 13.99 14.51 -4.09
N GLN A 87 12.67 14.71 -4.22
CA GLN A 87 12.05 16.03 -4.12
C GLN A 87 11.95 16.52 -2.67
N ASN A 88 11.68 15.61 -1.74
CA ASN A 88 11.39 15.93 -0.33
C ASN A 88 12.11 15.00 0.67
N ARG A 89 12.99 14.11 0.19
CA ARG A 89 13.71 13.10 0.99
C ARG A 89 12.78 12.19 1.80
N GLN A 90 11.53 12.04 1.36
CA GLN A 90 10.55 11.21 2.03
C GLN A 90 10.66 9.77 1.55
N VAL A 91 10.59 8.81 2.47
CA VAL A 91 10.47 7.40 2.16
C VAL A 91 9.10 7.16 1.51
N ILE A 92 9.12 6.59 0.31
CA ILE A 92 7.91 6.27 -0.46
C ILE A 92 7.69 4.76 -0.50
N TYR A 93 8.75 3.98 -0.39
CA TYR A 93 8.65 2.53 -0.35
C TYR A 93 9.71 1.94 0.57
N TYR A 94 9.27 1.17 1.53
CA TYR A 94 10.09 0.42 2.46
C TYR A 94 9.58 -1.02 2.47
N ASN A 95 10.47 -1.97 2.24
CA ASN A 95 10.12 -3.39 2.16
C ASN A 95 10.62 -4.10 3.41
N GLU A 96 9.76 -4.26 4.43
CA GLU A 96 10.09 -4.97 5.69
C GLU A 96 10.37 -6.47 5.53
N ALA A 97 10.50 -6.98 4.30
CA ALA A 97 10.92 -8.36 4.08
C ALA A 97 11.64 -8.52 2.73
N PRO A 98 12.78 -9.24 2.70
CA PRO A 98 13.56 -9.50 1.47
C PRO A 98 12.84 -10.35 0.42
N ASN A 99 11.55 -10.69 0.61
CA ASN A 99 10.69 -11.44 -0.32
C ASN A 99 9.27 -10.85 -0.49
N ALA A 100 8.98 -9.70 0.12
CA ALA A 100 7.75 -8.98 -0.21
C ALA A 100 7.96 -8.39 -1.61
N GLY A 101 7.03 -8.71 -2.51
CA GLY A 101 7.11 -8.34 -3.92
C GLY A 101 6.85 -6.85 -4.08
N PRO A 102 6.34 -6.39 -5.23
CA PRO A 102 5.94 -4.99 -5.36
C PRO A 102 5.02 -4.57 -4.19
N PRO A 103 5.05 -3.28 -3.78
CA PRO A 103 4.17 -2.77 -2.72
C PRO A 103 2.77 -3.27 -3.00
N VAL A 104 2.19 -3.95 -2.01
CA VAL A 104 0.80 -4.40 -2.09
C VAL A 104 -0.04 -3.17 -2.40
N PRO A 105 -0.67 -3.07 -3.58
CA PRO A 105 -1.51 -1.94 -3.90
C PRO A 105 -2.57 -1.84 -2.80
N VAL A 106 -2.80 -0.64 -2.26
CA VAL A 106 -3.98 -0.41 -1.41
C VAL A 106 -5.18 -0.88 -2.20
N VAL A 107 -5.78 -1.99 -1.77
CA VAL A 107 -6.89 -2.59 -2.49
C VAL A 107 -8.07 -1.63 -2.41
N PRO A 108 -8.67 -1.23 -3.54
CA PRO A 108 -9.84 -0.39 -3.52
C PRO A 108 -11.00 -1.03 -2.75
N ASP A 109 -11.71 -0.26 -1.91
CA ASP A 109 -12.81 -0.77 -1.07
C ASP A 109 -13.94 -1.42 -1.90
N ASP A 110 -14.18 -0.94 -3.13
CA ASP A 110 -15.15 -1.51 -4.07
C ASP A 110 -14.75 -2.92 -4.53
N VAL A 111 -13.45 -3.19 -4.68
CA VAL A 111 -12.92 -4.52 -5.00
C VAL A 111 -13.12 -5.47 -3.83
N VAL A 112 -12.77 -5.06 -2.61
CA VAL A 112 -13.00 -5.87 -1.39
C VAL A 112 -14.49 -6.18 -1.25
N THR A 113 -15.32 -5.15 -1.33
CA THR A 113 -16.79 -5.27 -1.23
C THR A 113 -17.36 -6.19 -2.30
N PHE A 114 -16.86 -6.10 -3.55
CA PHE A 114 -17.31 -6.98 -4.62
C PHE A 114 -16.99 -8.43 -4.29
N VAL A 115 -15.74 -8.74 -3.94
CA VAL A 115 -15.32 -10.11 -3.66
C VAL A 115 -16.11 -10.70 -2.50
N GLU A 116 -16.26 -9.96 -1.40
CA GLU A 116 -17.04 -10.41 -0.24
C GLU A 116 -18.50 -10.73 -0.56
N ASN A 117 -19.11 -9.99 -1.49
CA ASN A 117 -20.50 -10.21 -1.92
C ASN A 117 -20.64 -11.27 -3.02
N ASN A 118 -19.54 -11.76 -3.59
CA ASN A 118 -19.53 -12.73 -4.70
C ASN A 118 -18.62 -13.92 -4.38
N PRO A 119 -18.94 -14.74 -3.34
CA PRO A 119 -18.10 -15.86 -2.97
C PRO A 119 -18.08 -16.95 -4.05
N THR A 120 -16.91 -17.54 -4.25
CA THR A 120 -16.71 -18.68 -5.15
C THR A 120 -16.56 -19.96 -4.36
N GLN A 121 -16.55 -21.11 -5.05
CA GLN A 121 -16.36 -22.40 -4.40
C GLN A 121 -15.00 -22.41 -3.69
N PRO A 122 -14.95 -22.58 -2.35
CA PRO A 122 -13.69 -22.57 -1.65
C PRO A 122 -12.84 -23.78 -2.02
N ILE A 123 -11.54 -23.55 -2.13
CA ILE A 123 -10.53 -24.57 -2.39
C ILE A 123 -9.74 -24.76 -1.10
N ALA A 124 -9.42 -26.01 -0.78
CA ALA A 124 -8.48 -26.34 0.28
C ALA A 124 -7.08 -26.36 -0.31
N ILE A 125 -6.14 -25.66 0.31
CA ILE A 125 -4.72 -25.76 -0.03
C ILE A 125 -3.94 -26.19 1.21
N ASP A 126 -2.78 -26.80 0.99
CA ASP A 126 -1.86 -27.09 2.08
C ASP A 126 -1.09 -25.84 2.46
N GLY A 127 -1.29 -25.37 3.69
CA GLY A 127 -0.59 -24.23 4.29
C GLY A 127 -1.43 -22.96 4.39
N ASP A 128 -0.90 -21.98 5.12
CA ASP A 128 -1.57 -20.69 5.29
C ASP A 128 -1.42 -19.82 4.04
N VAL A 129 -2.52 -19.25 3.57
CA VAL A 129 -2.50 -18.21 2.53
C VAL A 129 -2.12 -16.89 3.19
N THR A 130 -0.98 -16.35 2.80
CA THR A 130 -0.53 -15.01 3.17
C THR A 130 -0.20 -14.20 1.93
N GLU A 131 -0.09 -12.89 2.11
CA GLU A 131 0.36 -11.98 1.06
C GLU A 131 1.74 -12.40 0.53
N GLY A 132 1.89 -12.29 -0.79
CA GLY A 132 3.10 -12.60 -1.52
C GLY A 132 3.28 -14.04 -1.98
N ILE A 133 2.44 -14.97 -1.55
CA ILE A 133 2.44 -16.35 -2.06
C ILE A 133 1.96 -16.38 -3.52
N VAL A 134 2.51 -17.28 -4.33
CA VAL A 134 2.06 -17.52 -5.71
C VAL A 134 1.05 -18.65 -5.72
N ILE A 135 -0.14 -18.38 -6.26
CA ILE A 135 -1.20 -19.38 -6.42
C ILE A 135 -0.83 -20.33 -7.57
N PRO A 136 -0.86 -21.66 -7.37
CA PRO A 136 -0.60 -22.66 -8.41
C PRO A 136 -1.49 -22.49 -9.66
N GLU A 137 -0.98 -22.80 -10.86
CA GLU A 137 -1.69 -22.56 -12.13
C GLU A 137 -3.00 -23.34 -12.30
N ASP A 138 -3.12 -24.50 -11.63
CA ASP A 138 -4.30 -25.36 -11.64
C ASP A 138 -5.46 -24.80 -10.80
N VAL A 139 -5.19 -23.83 -9.93
CA VAL A 139 -6.22 -23.14 -9.16
C VAL A 139 -6.93 -22.11 -10.04
N PRO A 140 -8.26 -22.20 -10.24
CA PRO A 140 -8.98 -21.20 -11.02
C PRO A 140 -9.01 -19.85 -10.30
N LEU A 141 -8.67 -18.78 -11.03
CA LEU A 141 -8.82 -17.40 -10.57
C LEU A 141 -10.07 -16.78 -11.21
N MET A 142 -10.83 -16.05 -10.41
CA MET A 142 -12.02 -15.34 -10.88
C MET A 142 -11.69 -13.87 -11.09
N ALA A 143 -12.08 -13.33 -12.24
CA ALA A 143 -11.85 -11.92 -12.55
C ALA A 143 -12.73 -11.01 -11.69
N VAL A 144 -12.19 -9.86 -11.29
CA VAL A 144 -12.99 -8.75 -10.74
C VAL A 144 -13.49 -7.89 -11.92
N PRO A 145 -14.80 -7.67 -12.06
CA PRO A 145 -15.36 -6.83 -13.13
C PRO A 145 -14.75 -5.43 -13.12
N ASP A 146 -14.52 -4.88 -14.32
CA ASP A 146 -13.95 -3.54 -14.57
C ASP A 146 -12.58 -3.27 -13.92
N GLN A 147 -11.96 -4.30 -13.33
CA GLN A 147 -10.73 -4.21 -12.55
C GLN A 147 -9.72 -5.28 -13.00
N PRO A 148 -9.16 -5.16 -14.23
CA PRO A 148 -8.30 -6.20 -14.83
C PRO A 148 -6.97 -6.42 -14.08
N LYS A 149 -6.63 -5.54 -13.14
CA LYS A 149 -5.48 -5.69 -12.24
C LYS A 149 -5.72 -6.75 -11.15
N TYR A 150 -6.98 -7.14 -10.91
CA TYR A 150 -7.35 -8.01 -9.81
C TYR A 150 -8.08 -9.26 -10.30
N SER A 151 -7.70 -10.38 -9.72
CA SER A 151 -8.49 -11.60 -9.68
C SER A 151 -8.60 -12.07 -8.23
N TYR A 152 -9.53 -12.97 -7.95
CA TYR A 152 -9.73 -13.48 -6.60
C TYR A 152 -9.99 -14.98 -6.59
N VAL A 153 -9.74 -15.58 -5.43
CA VAL A 153 -10.02 -16.98 -5.14
C VAL A 153 -10.48 -17.09 -3.68
N TYR A 154 -11.32 -18.08 -3.39
CA TYR A 154 -11.70 -18.41 -2.02
C TYR A 154 -10.90 -19.62 -1.55
N ILE A 155 -10.15 -19.43 -0.46
CA ILE A 155 -9.32 -20.47 0.13
C ILE A 155 -9.71 -20.59 1.60
N ASP A 156 -10.07 -21.80 2.04
CA ASP A 156 -10.58 -22.04 3.39
C ASP A 156 -11.67 -21.05 3.84
N GLN A 157 -12.60 -20.75 2.91
CA GLN A 157 -13.71 -19.81 3.08
C GLN A 157 -13.33 -18.33 3.19
N ARG A 158 -12.07 -17.98 2.97
CA ARG A 158 -11.58 -16.61 3.02
C ARG A 158 -11.25 -16.11 1.61
N PRO A 159 -11.63 -14.88 1.26
CA PRO A 159 -11.23 -14.29 -0.01
C PRO A 159 -9.73 -13.94 0.01
N ALA A 160 -9.06 -14.25 -1.09
CA ALA A 160 -7.72 -13.79 -1.39
C ALA A 160 -7.73 -13.07 -2.74
N LEU A 161 -7.17 -11.85 -2.77
CA LEU A 161 -6.95 -11.11 -4.01
C LEU A 161 -5.57 -11.43 -4.57
N VAL A 162 -5.53 -11.53 -5.89
CA VAL A 162 -4.41 -12.06 -6.66
C VAL A 162 -4.14 -11.15 -7.85
N GLU A 163 -2.87 -10.84 -8.09
CA GLU A 163 -2.45 -10.21 -9.34
C GLU A 163 -2.44 -11.27 -10.46
N PRO A 164 -3.26 -11.14 -11.52
CA PRO A 164 -3.50 -12.23 -12.47
C PRO A 164 -2.27 -12.62 -13.30
N GLN A 165 -1.34 -11.68 -13.54
CA GLN A 165 -0.14 -11.92 -14.34
C GLN A 165 0.89 -12.77 -13.61
N THR A 166 1.08 -12.51 -12.31
CA THR A 166 2.09 -13.19 -11.48
C THR A 166 1.49 -14.29 -10.61
N ARG A 167 0.15 -14.34 -10.53
CA ARG A 167 -0.63 -15.17 -9.60
C ARG A 167 -0.25 -14.94 -8.14
N ARG A 168 0.35 -13.79 -7.83
CA ARG A 168 0.78 -13.42 -6.48
C ARG A 168 -0.41 -12.92 -5.67
N VAL A 169 -0.59 -13.46 -4.48
CA VAL A 169 -1.55 -12.97 -3.50
C VAL A 169 -1.11 -11.59 -3.03
N ILE A 170 -2.01 -10.62 -3.08
CA ILE A 170 -1.76 -9.24 -2.64
C ILE A 170 -2.60 -8.88 -1.42
N TRP A 171 -3.68 -9.59 -1.11
CA TRP A 171 -4.49 -9.33 0.09
C TRP A 171 -5.24 -10.59 0.49
N VAL A 172 -5.40 -10.79 1.80
CA VAL A 172 -6.16 -11.90 2.40
C VAL A 172 -6.95 -11.36 3.59
N LYS A 173 -8.12 -11.95 3.85
CA LYS A 173 -8.94 -11.65 5.03
C LYS A 173 -8.58 -12.50 6.27
#